data_AF-A0A2H3BYQ7-F1
#
_entry.id   AF-A0A2H3BYQ7-F1
#
_cell.length_a   1.000
_cell.length_b   1.000
_cell.length_c   1.000
_cell.angle_alpha   90.00
_cell.angle_beta   90.00
_cell.angle_gamma   90.00
#
_symmetry.space_group_name_H-M   'P 1'
#
loop_
_entity.id
_entity.type
_entity.pdbx_description
1 polymer ?
#
loop_
_entity_poly.entity_id
_entity_poly.type
_entity_poly.pdbx_seq_one_letter_code
_entity_poly.pdbx_strand_id
1 'polypeptide(L)'
;MLELQTFILLTEDILMIGSLQIDGEPTPNLRVYHFDGEDYVANDMLDNMAFLCALTFPLPKDGVDVEIRLFSDPPPAKPNQNDGLFMTCHDDRLLVIGYDAYVSDTETEYYSSFVPLSSLMAIVERCLAATDSEETIISHSEWAHHTEVTTSVLSDVWISVVHGMRAITHEIDGTLIKARILDFNQYAIRKDLEEGRARTSSYEIVGAETPAVRVNGKFLKDGDGYINSSLKQPYRVVSRDLPKSIRENVTDLMLTEDSVVMVVRPSIRTLLLI
;
A
#
# COMPACT_ATOMS: atom_id res chain seq x y z
N MET A 1 -20.41 6.66 -14.83
CA MET A 1 -20.07 5.20 -14.95
C MET A 1 -18.77 4.96 -14.22
N LEU A 2 -18.71 3.92 -13.37
CA LEU A 2 -17.51 3.63 -12.58
C LEU A 2 -16.42 3.01 -13.46
N GLU A 3 -15.24 3.63 -13.48
CA GLU A 3 -14.06 3.05 -14.12
C GLU A 3 -13.22 2.35 -13.04
N LEU A 4 -13.45 1.04 -12.87
CA LEU A 4 -12.74 0.20 -11.89
C LEU A 4 -11.33 -0.12 -12.38
N GLN A 5 -10.32 0.19 -11.57
CA GLN A 5 -8.92 -0.15 -11.84
C GLN A 5 -8.44 -1.36 -11.04
N THR A 6 -8.78 -1.39 -9.75
CA THR A 6 -8.29 -2.40 -8.82
C THR A 6 -9.26 -2.56 -7.65
N PHE A 7 -9.18 -3.69 -6.94
CA PHE A 7 -10.02 -3.93 -5.77
C PHE A 7 -9.29 -4.80 -4.73
N ILE A 8 -9.69 -4.66 -3.47
CA ILE A 8 -9.23 -5.52 -2.38
C ILE A 8 -10.31 -5.65 -1.30
N LEU A 9 -10.34 -6.81 -0.64
CA LEU A 9 -11.15 -7.03 0.54
C LEU A 9 -10.38 -6.57 1.79
N LEU A 10 -10.92 -5.59 2.51
CA LEU A 10 -10.39 -5.14 3.78
C LEU A 10 -10.79 -6.08 4.91
N THR A 11 -12.03 -6.55 4.85
CA THR A 11 -12.60 -7.60 5.69
C THR A 11 -13.44 -8.52 4.80
N GLU A 12 -14.16 -9.47 5.40
CA GLU A 12 -15.10 -10.32 4.68
C GLU A 12 -16.30 -9.56 4.07
N ASP A 13 -16.66 -8.42 4.66
CA ASP A 13 -17.85 -7.63 4.35
C ASP A 13 -17.51 -6.23 3.82
N ILE A 14 -16.23 -5.83 3.83
CA ILE A 14 -15.79 -4.51 3.37
C ILE A 14 -14.88 -4.66 2.16
N LEU A 15 -15.34 -4.10 1.04
CA LEU A 15 -14.62 -4.05 -0.23
C LEU A 15 -14.14 -2.64 -0.49
N MET A 16 -12.87 -2.52 -0.87
CA MET A 16 -12.29 -1.28 -1.32
C MET A 16 -11.95 -1.36 -2.81
N ILE A 17 -12.27 -0.30 -3.54
CA ILE A 17 -12.11 -0.23 -5.00
C ILE A 17 -11.38 1.05 -5.38
N GLY A 18 -10.32 0.92 -6.18
CA GLY A 18 -9.70 2.05 -6.86
C GLY A 18 -10.46 2.41 -8.12
N SER A 19 -10.88 3.67 -8.21
CA SER A 19 -11.65 4.19 -9.34
C SER A 19 -11.16 5.55 -9.81
N LEU A 20 -11.28 5.82 -11.11
CA LEU A 20 -10.82 7.07 -11.73
C LEU A 20 -11.84 8.21 -11.73
N GLN A 21 -13.13 7.91 -11.66
CA GLN A 21 -14.17 8.92 -11.90
C GLN A 21 -15.39 8.76 -10.99
N ILE A 22 -15.91 9.90 -10.51
CA ILE A 22 -17.29 10.09 -10.08
C ILE A 22 -17.99 10.92 -11.16
N ASP A 23 -19.25 10.60 -11.49
CA ASP A 23 -20.06 11.50 -12.32
C ASP A 23 -20.22 12.84 -11.57
N GLY A 24 -19.45 13.86 -11.96
CA GLY A 24 -19.51 15.21 -11.37
C GLY A 24 -18.23 15.73 -10.71
N GLU A 25 -17.24 14.88 -10.39
CA GLU A 25 -15.94 15.33 -9.86
C GLU A 25 -14.75 14.52 -10.46
N PRO A 26 -13.67 15.20 -10.93
CA PRO A 26 -12.61 14.58 -11.71
C PRO A 26 -11.45 14.06 -10.85
N THR A 27 -11.72 13.42 -9.70
CA THR A 27 -10.64 12.92 -8.84
C THR A 27 -10.70 11.40 -8.62
N PRO A 28 -9.62 10.68 -8.96
CA PRO A 28 -9.42 9.29 -8.57
C PRO A 28 -9.55 9.12 -7.06
N ASN A 29 -10.22 8.05 -6.64
CA ASN A 29 -10.54 7.79 -5.25
C ASN A 29 -10.63 6.28 -4.95
N LEU A 30 -10.52 5.96 -3.66
CA LEU A 30 -10.78 4.63 -3.14
C LEU A 30 -12.18 4.62 -2.54
N ARG A 31 -13.10 3.92 -3.18
CA ARG A 31 -14.46 3.73 -2.67
C ARG A 31 -14.49 2.52 -1.76
N VAL A 32 -15.12 2.69 -0.60
CA VAL A 32 -15.34 1.64 0.37
C VAL A 32 -16.81 1.26 0.35
N TYR A 33 -17.07 -0.02 0.12
CA TYR A 33 -18.39 -0.62 0.13
C TYR A 33 -18.49 -1.53 1.35
N HIS A 34 -19.64 -1.47 2.03
CA HIS A 34 -19.99 -2.41 3.08
C HIS A 34 -21.13 -3.28 2.58
N PHE A 35 -20.94 -4.59 2.64
CA PHE A 35 -21.93 -5.58 2.26
C PHE A 35 -22.57 -6.12 3.53
N ASP A 36 -23.65 -5.49 3.99
CA ASP A 36 -24.51 -6.10 4.99
C ASP A 36 -25.32 -7.23 4.33
N GLY A 37 -25.32 -8.41 4.96
CA GLY A 37 -25.88 -9.64 4.40
C GLY A 37 -27.40 -9.59 4.19
N GLU A 38 -28.09 -8.58 4.72
CA GLU A 38 -29.54 -8.39 4.54
C GLU A 38 -29.91 -7.51 3.34
N ASP A 39 -29.03 -6.59 2.91
CA ASP A 39 -29.30 -5.63 1.81
C ASP A 39 -28.63 -6.02 0.48
N TYR A 40 -27.87 -7.11 0.45
CA TYR A 40 -27.24 -7.59 -0.78
C TYR A 40 -28.27 -8.22 -1.74
N VAL A 41 -28.76 -7.42 -2.68
CA VAL A 41 -29.51 -7.92 -3.83
C VAL A 41 -28.52 -8.45 -4.86
N ALA A 42 -28.52 -9.78 -5.06
CA ALA A 42 -27.54 -10.53 -5.87
C ALA A 42 -27.44 -10.16 -7.37
N ASN A 43 -27.99 -9.04 -7.83
CA ASN A 43 -27.92 -8.57 -9.21
C ASN A 43 -27.71 -7.06 -9.37
N ASP A 44 -27.48 -6.32 -8.27
CA ASP A 44 -27.18 -4.89 -8.40
C ASP A 44 -25.77 -4.69 -8.94
N MET A 45 -25.66 -3.86 -9.98
CA MET A 45 -24.36 -3.43 -10.49
C MET A 45 -23.70 -2.53 -9.45
N LEU A 46 -22.40 -2.73 -9.23
CA LEU A 46 -21.58 -1.96 -8.30
C LEU A 46 -21.71 -0.44 -8.50
N ASP A 47 -21.86 0.02 -9.75
CA ASP A 47 -22.10 1.42 -10.13
C ASP A 47 -23.35 2.03 -9.47
N ASN A 48 -24.33 1.20 -9.10
CA ASN A 48 -25.60 1.61 -8.49
C ASN A 48 -25.62 1.38 -6.98
N MET A 49 -24.58 0.74 -6.42
CA MET A 49 -24.50 0.53 -4.99
C MET A 49 -23.99 1.80 -4.32
N ALA A 50 -24.68 2.23 -3.27
CA ALA A 50 -24.18 3.30 -2.41
C ALA A 50 -22.86 2.84 -1.78
N PHE A 51 -21.83 3.68 -1.87
CA PHE A 51 -20.59 3.44 -1.16
C PHE A 51 -20.67 4.07 0.23
N LEU A 52 -19.99 3.47 1.20
CA LEU A 52 -19.92 3.96 2.57
C LEU A 52 -19.13 5.28 2.62
N CYS A 53 -17.94 5.28 2.04
CA CYS A 53 -17.13 6.48 1.91
C CYS A 53 -16.18 6.39 0.70
N ALA A 54 -15.75 7.55 0.22
CA ALA A 54 -14.73 7.69 -0.82
C ALA A 54 -13.53 8.43 -0.25
N LEU A 55 -12.35 7.82 -0.32
CA LEU A 55 -11.09 8.39 0.15
C LEU A 55 -10.40 9.07 -1.03
N THR A 56 -10.09 10.35 -0.92
CA THR A 56 -9.40 11.09 -1.99
C THR A 56 -7.88 11.04 -1.83
N PHE A 57 -7.16 11.28 -2.92
CA PHE A 57 -5.70 11.30 -2.99
C PHE A 57 -5.16 12.65 -3.45
N PRO A 58 -3.93 13.01 -3.07
CA PRO A 58 -3.26 14.15 -3.64
C PRO A 58 -2.74 13.74 -5.02
N LEU A 59 -3.33 14.28 -6.08
CA LEU A 59 -2.77 14.14 -7.42
C LEU A 59 -1.64 15.15 -7.63
N PRO A 60 -0.62 14.80 -8.44
CA PRO A 60 0.44 15.73 -8.77
C PRO A 60 -0.08 16.96 -9.54
N LYS A 61 -1.04 16.77 -10.44
CA LYS A 61 -1.74 17.84 -11.16
C LYS A 61 -3.15 17.40 -11.56
N ASP A 62 -4.06 18.36 -11.66
CA ASP A 62 -5.39 18.14 -12.21
C ASP A 62 -5.29 17.63 -13.66
N GLY A 63 -6.04 16.57 -13.98
CA GLY A 63 -6.10 16.00 -15.33
C GLY A 63 -4.91 15.11 -15.72
N VAL A 64 -4.08 14.69 -14.76
CA VAL A 64 -3.08 13.63 -14.97
C VAL A 64 -3.76 12.26 -14.91
N ASP A 65 -3.53 11.44 -15.92
CA ASP A 65 -3.96 10.04 -15.91
C ASP A 65 -3.18 9.28 -14.85
N VAL A 66 -3.88 8.46 -14.07
CA VAL A 66 -3.26 7.63 -13.03
C VAL A 66 -3.70 6.18 -13.13
N GLU A 67 -2.85 5.26 -12.70
CA GLU A 67 -3.22 3.87 -12.42
C GLU A 67 -3.09 3.60 -10.93
N ILE A 68 -4.18 3.15 -10.30
CA ILE A 68 -4.23 2.78 -8.88
C ILE A 68 -4.04 1.28 -8.75
N ARG A 69 -3.16 0.86 -7.83
CA ARG A 69 -2.89 -0.54 -7.50
C ARG A 69 -3.04 -0.75 -6.00
N LEU A 70 -3.74 -1.80 -5.59
CA LEU A 70 -3.95 -2.14 -4.17
C LEU A 70 -3.27 -3.46 -3.83
N PHE A 71 -2.54 -3.47 -2.71
CA PHE A 71 -1.84 -4.64 -2.20
C PHE A 71 -2.04 -4.76 -0.69
N SER A 72 -2.32 -5.96 -0.20
CA SER A 72 -2.32 -6.27 1.24
C SER A 72 -2.12 -7.77 1.42
N ASP A 73 -1.71 -8.16 2.63
CA ASP A 73 -1.85 -9.56 3.08
C ASP A 73 -3.35 -9.95 3.01
N PRO A 74 -3.71 -11.21 2.74
CA PRO A 74 -5.09 -11.60 2.56
C PRO A 74 -5.91 -11.28 3.83
N PRO A 75 -7.19 -10.90 3.68
CA PRO A 75 -8.04 -10.60 4.82
C PRO A 75 -8.20 -11.82 5.73
N PRO A 76 -8.45 -11.60 7.03
CA PRO A 76 -8.90 -12.67 7.91
C PRO A 76 -10.14 -13.32 7.32
N ALA A 77 -10.07 -14.61 7.00
CA ALA A 77 -11.29 -15.39 6.78
C ALA A 77 -11.86 -15.79 8.16
N LYS A 78 -13.20 -15.86 8.27
CA LYS A 78 -13.81 -16.56 9.41
C LYS A 78 -13.33 -18.01 9.37
N PRO A 79 -12.78 -18.56 10.47
CA PRO A 79 -12.37 -19.95 10.48
C PRO A 79 -13.59 -20.83 10.23
N ASN A 80 -13.62 -21.52 9.09
CA ASN A 80 -14.63 -22.53 8.83
C ASN A 80 -14.15 -23.85 9.44
N GLN A 81 -15.06 -24.67 9.98
CA GLN A 81 -14.69 -25.92 10.68
C GLN A 81 -13.92 -26.94 9.81
N ASN A 82 -13.85 -26.70 8.49
CA ASN A 82 -13.17 -27.52 7.49
C ASN A 82 -11.93 -26.86 6.86
N ASP A 83 -11.59 -25.62 7.22
CA ASP A 83 -10.46 -24.93 6.60
C ASP A 83 -9.14 -25.41 7.22
N GLY A 84 -8.31 -26.04 6.38
CA GLY A 84 -7.04 -26.62 6.78
C GLY A 84 -5.99 -25.55 7.10
N LEU A 85 -5.48 -25.58 8.34
CA LEU A 85 -4.12 -25.27 8.88
C LEU A 85 -3.28 -24.08 8.37
N PHE A 86 -3.67 -23.33 7.34
CA PHE A 86 -2.97 -22.14 6.87
C PHE A 86 -3.92 -20.94 6.86
N MET A 87 -4.38 -20.55 8.05
CA MET A 87 -5.02 -19.27 8.27
C MET A 87 -4.19 -18.49 9.29
N THR A 88 -3.30 -17.65 8.78
CA THR A 88 -2.53 -16.69 9.57
C THR A 88 -2.72 -15.32 8.94
N CYS A 89 -3.89 -14.72 9.16
CA CYS A 89 -4.06 -13.29 8.96
C CYS A 89 -3.55 -12.58 10.22
N HIS A 90 -2.69 -11.57 10.06
CA HIS A 90 -2.29 -10.74 11.19
C HIS A 90 -3.44 -9.80 11.59
N ASP A 91 -3.63 -9.62 12.89
CA ASP A 91 -4.68 -8.74 13.47
C ASP A 91 -4.57 -7.30 12.97
N ASP A 92 -3.34 -6.83 12.72
CA ASP A 92 -3.06 -5.60 12.01
C ASP A 92 -2.09 -5.87 10.87
N ARG A 93 -2.38 -5.31 9.70
CA ARG A 93 -1.62 -5.50 8.47
C ARG A 93 -1.54 -4.21 7.67
N LEU A 94 -0.60 -4.18 6.74
CA LEU A 94 -0.40 -3.03 5.87
C LEU A 94 -1.33 -3.14 4.65
N LEU A 95 -2.01 -2.04 4.32
CA LEU A 95 -2.53 -1.79 2.99
C LEU A 95 -1.50 -0.92 2.26
N VAL A 96 -1.05 -1.39 1.11
CA VAL A 96 -0.18 -0.64 0.22
C VAL A 96 -0.97 -0.21 -0.99
N ILE A 97 -0.99 1.10 -1.24
CA ILE A 97 -1.69 1.70 -2.37
C ILE A 97 -0.61 2.28 -3.28
N GLY A 98 -0.44 1.68 -4.46
CA GLY A 98 0.43 2.16 -5.52
C GLY A 98 -0.31 3.11 -6.45
N TYR A 99 0.38 4.14 -6.94
CA TYR A 99 -0.12 5.07 -7.94
C TYR A 99 0.94 5.34 -8.99
N ASP A 100 0.58 5.11 -10.24
CA ASP A 100 1.43 5.41 -11.38
C ASP A 100 0.83 6.61 -12.08
N ALA A 101 1.47 7.77 -11.95
CA ALA A 101 1.00 9.02 -12.53
C ALA A 101 1.70 9.30 -13.86
N TYR A 102 0.94 9.36 -14.95
CA TYR A 102 1.45 9.60 -16.30
C TYR A 102 1.54 11.11 -16.56
N VAL A 103 2.64 11.72 -16.13
CA VAL A 103 2.86 13.18 -16.22
C VAL A 103 3.07 13.65 -17.66
N SER A 104 3.63 12.79 -18.51
CA SER A 104 3.73 12.99 -19.96
C SER A 104 3.86 11.65 -20.70
N ASP A 105 3.84 11.66 -22.04
CA ASP A 105 4.05 10.47 -22.89
C ASP A 105 5.33 9.68 -22.58
N THR A 106 6.29 10.29 -21.87
CA THR A 106 7.61 9.71 -21.57
C THR A 106 7.95 9.68 -20.09
N GLU A 107 7.10 10.26 -19.23
CA GLU A 107 7.39 10.43 -17.81
C GLU A 107 6.27 9.84 -16.96
N THR A 108 6.63 8.83 -16.18
CA THR A 108 5.77 8.21 -15.18
C THR A 108 6.38 8.41 -13.81
N GLU A 109 5.60 8.97 -12.89
CA GLU A 109 5.96 9.07 -11.48
C GLU A 109 5.27 7.96 -10.69
N TYR A 110 6.04 7.28 -9.84
CA TYR A 110 5.54 6.15 -9.05
C TYR A 110 5.47 6.54 -7.58
N TYR A 111 4.30 6.34 -6.99
CA TYR A 111 4.02 6.63 -5.59
C TYR A 111 3.49 5.40 -4.89
N SER A 112 3.83 5.23 -3.62
CA SER A 112 3.35 4.13 -2.79
C SER A 112 2.99 4.66 -1.41
N SER A 113 1.72 4.50 -1.04
CA SER A 113 1.19 4.77 0.29
C SER A 113 1.16 3.50 1.13
N PHE A 114 1.77 3.50 2.31
CA PHE A 114 1.74 2.39 3.26
C PHE A 114 0.84 2.78 4.43
N VAL A 115 -0.30 2.11 4.55
CA VAL A 115 -1.39 2.45 5.46
C VAL A 115 -1.63 1.29 6.42
N PRO A 116 -1.44 1.44 7.74
CA PRO A 116 -1.92 0.44 8.69
C PRO A 116 -3.42 0.25 8.51
N LEU A 117 -3.87 -0.98 8.32
CA LEU A 117 -5.29 -1.28 8.09
C LEU A 117 -6.13 -0.81 9.28
N SER A 118 -5.65 -0.97 10.51
CA SER A 118 -6.31 -0.45 11.71
C SER A 118 -6.64 1.05 11.63
N SER A 119 -5.77 1.86 11.04
CA SER A 119 -5.98 3.30 10.87
C SER A 119 -7.06 3.61 9.84
N LEU A 120 -7.09 2.84 8.76
CA LEU A 120 -8.13 2.94 7.74
C LEU A 120 -9.48 2.47 8.28
N MET A 121 -9.50 1.35 9.01
CA MET A 121 -10.71 0.77 9.58
C MET A 121 -11.36 1.69 10.60
N ALA A 122 -10.59 2.46 11.39
CA ALA A 122 -11.15 3.47 12.29
C ALA A 122 -12.00 4.52 11.56
N ILE A 123 -11.66 4.82 10.30
CA ILE A 123 -12.41 5.75 9.46
C ILE A 123 -13.66 5.09 8.91
N VAL A 124 -13.53 3.84 8.44
CA VAL A 124 -14.63 3.02 7.96
C VAL A 124 -15.68 2.81 9.06
N GLU A 125 -15.26 2.42 10.26
CA GLU A 125 -16.13 2.23 11.43
C GLU A 125 -16.86 3.52 11.83
N ARG A 126 -16.17 4.67 11.75
CA ARG A 126 -16.79 5.97 12.00
C ARG A 126 -17.87 6.30 10.95
N CYS A 127 -17.64 5.96 9.68
CA CYS A 127 -18.64 6.11 8.63
C CYS A 127 -19.81 5.15 8.82
N LEU A 128 -19.56 3.90 9.22
CA LEU A 128 -20.62 2.92 9.53
C LEU A 128 -21.52 3.38 10.69
N ALA A 129 -20.94 4.06 11.68
CA ALA A 129 -21.67 4.60 12.82
C ALA A 129 -22.44 5.90 12.51
N ALA A 130 -22.19 6.53 11.35
CA ALA A 130 -22.92 7.72 10.94
C ALA A 130 -24.36 7.34 10.60
N THR A 131 -25.33 8.01 11.23
CA THR A 131 -26.77 7.72 11.05
C THR A 131 -27.34 8.28 9.76
N ASP A 132 -26.61 9.17 9.09
CA ASP A 132 -27.01 9.80 7.84
C ASP A 132 -26.47 8.94 6.68
N SER A 133 -27.36 8.46 5.82
CA SER A 133 -27.05 7.59 4.69
C SER A 133 -26.37 8.32 3.52
N GLU A 134 -25.70 9.43 3.78
CA GLU A 134 -25.04 10.21 2.73
C GLU A 134 -23.63 9.69 2.48
N GLU A 135 -23.35 9.44 1.20
CA GLU A 135 -22.03 9.10 0.70
C GLU A 135 -20.99 10.12 1.18
N THR A 136 -20.03 9.67 1.98
CA THR A 136 -19.06 10.59 2.59
C THR A 136 -17.75 10.63 1.81
N ILE A 137 -17.35 11.82 1.35
CA ILE A 137 -16.04 12.05 0.73
C ILE A 137 -15.04 12.48 1.81
N ILE A 138 -13.96 11.72 1.96
CA ILE A 138 -12.94 11.92 2.99
C ILE A 138 -11.64 12.39 2.33
N SER A 139 -11.21 13.58 2.70
CA SER A 139 -9.99 14.18 2.17
C SER A 139 -8.73 13.39 2.54
N HIS A 140 -7.73 13.34 1.64
CA HIS A 140 -6.42 12.75 1.96
C HIS A 140 -5.84 13.24 3.29
N SER A 141 -5.95 14.55 3.56
CA SER A 141 -5.45 15.15 4.81
C SER A 141 -6.07 14.58 6.07
N GLU A 142 -7.25 13.95 5.98
CA GLU A 142 -7.96 13.38 7.12
C GLU A 142 -7.62 11.91 7.35
N TRP A 143 -7.40 11.13 6.28
CA TRP A 143 -7.19 9.70 6.41
C TRP A 143 -5.71 9.29 6.34
N ALA A 144 -4.82 10.14 5.81
CA ALA A 144 -3.41 9.82 5.61
C ALA A 144 -2.51 10.07 6.84
N HIS A 145 -3.06 10.34 8.03
CA HIS A 145 -2.28 10.68 9.24
C HIS A 145 -1.30 9.60 9.72
N HIS A 146 -1.52 8.35 9.30
CA HIS A 146 -0.68 7.20 9.59
C HIS A 146 -0.10 6.57 8.33
N THR A 147 -0.11 7.31 7.22
CA THR A 147 0.34 6.82 5.92
C THR A 147 1.76 7.27 5.65
N GLU A 148 2.62 6.34 5.25
CA GLU A 148 3.89 6.66 4.62
C GLU A 148 3.72 6.79 3.13
N VAL A 149 4.22 7.86 2.50
CA VAL A 149 4.27 7.95 1.04
C VAL A 149 5.71 7.97 0.57
N THR A 150 6.09 6.97 -0.23
CA THR A 150 7.40 6.92 -0.86
C THR A 150 7.28 6.93 -2.38
N THR A 151 8.32 7.42 -3.05
CA THR A 151 8.50 7.15 -4.48
C THR A 151 9.19 5.82 -4.63
N SER A 152 8.43 4.82 -5.07
CA SER A 152 8.94 3.47 -5.29
C SER A 152 8.11 2.79 -6.36
N VAL A 153 8.79 2.06 -7.24
CA VAL A 153 8.11 1.15 -8.14
C VAL A 153 7.84 -0.12 -7.34
N LEU A 154 6.56 -0.44 -7.17
CA LEU A 154 6.13 -1.70 -6.57
C LEU A 154 6.29 -2.83 -7.59
N SER A 155 6.41 -4.05 -7.11
CA SER A 155 6.42 -5.23 -7.98
C SER A 155 5.06 -5.38 -8.66
N ASP A 156 5.06 -5.75 -9.94
CA ASP A 156 3.84 -5.97 -10.74
C ASP A 156 3.23 -7.37 -10.50
N VAL A 157 3.90 -8.23 -9.72
CA VAL A 157 3.41 -9.58 -9.45
C VAL A 157 2.27 -9.52 -8.43
N TRP A 158 1.16 -10.13 -8.82
CA TRP A 158 -0.12 -10.22 -8.11
C TRP A 158 -0.07 -10.97 -6.75
N ILE A 159 1.10 -11.23 -6.17
CA ILE A 159 1.22 -11.99 -4.92
C ILE A 159 2.18 -11.29 -3.95
N SER A 160 1.61 -10.87 -2.81
CA SER A 160 2.26 -10.48 -1.53
C SER A 160 3.54 -9.66 -1.62
N VAL A 161 3.45 -8.42 -2.08
CA VAL A 161 4.47 -7.38 -1.73
C VAL A 161 4.36 -6.96 -0.26
N VAL A 162 3.28 -7.38 0.42
CA VAL A 162 2.99 -7.14 1.83
C VAL A 162 2.94 -8.47 2.58
N HIS A 163 3.44 -8.46 3.81
CA HIS A 163 3.18 -9.50 4.80
C HIS A 163 3.09 -8.89 6.19
N GLY A 164 1.95 -9.04 6.86
CA GLY A 164 1.65 -8.31 8.10
C GLY A 164 1.90 -6.80 7.96
N MET A 165 2.78 -6.26 8.81
CA MET A 165 3.17 -4.83 8.82
C MET A 165 4.44 -4.53 8.00
N ARG A 166 4.83 -5.42 7.09
CA ARG A 166 6.02 -5.27 6.26
C ARG A 166 5.65 -5.17 4.79
N ALA A 167 6.43 -4.41 4.03
CA ALA A 167 6.37 -4.38 2.57
C ALA A 167 7.76 -4.54 1.97
N ILE A 168 7.82 -5.06 0.74
CA ILE A 168 9.03 -5.11 -0.06
C ILE A 168 8.90 -4.25 -1.31
N THR A 169 9.94 -3.49 -1.60
CA THR A 169 10.14 -2.73 -2.83
C THR A 169 11.54 -2.99 -3.38
N HIS A 170 11.87 -2.39 -4.51
CA HIS A 170 13.24 -2.39 -5.02
C HIS A 170 13.89 -1.01 -4.93
N GLU A 171 15.19 -1.02 -4.70
CA GLU A 171 16.05 0.16 -4.77
C GLU A 171 17.03 -0.01 -5.94
N ILE A 172 17.12 1.00 -6.80
CA ILE A 172 18.03 0.99 -7.95
C ILE A 172 19.28 1.78 -7.58
N ASP A 173 20.43 1.10 -7.57
CA ASP A 173 21.76 1.69 -7.35
C ASP A 173 22.59 1.53 -8.63
N GLY A 174 22.52 2.53 -9.50
CA GLY A 174 23.08 2.46 -10.85
C GLY A 174 22.34 1.44 -11.71
N THR A 175 23.00 0.32 -12.02
CA THR A 175 22.39 -0.82 -12.74
C THR A 175 22.01 -1.98 -11.81
N LEU A 176 22.25 -1.84 -10.51
CA LEU A 176 22.04 -2.92 -9.53
C LEU A 176 20.70 -2.75 -8.83
N ILE A 177 19.92 -3.83 -8.80
CA ILE A 177 18.67 -3.89 -8.04
C ILE A 177 18.99 -4.45 -6.64
N LYS A 178 18.53 -3.74 -5.61
CA LYS A 178 18.56 -4.18 -4.20
C LYS A 178 17.13 -4.43 -3.72
N ALA A 179 16.97 -5.43 -2.86
CA ALA A 179 15.72 -5.62 -2.13
C ALA A 179 15.66 -4.59 -0.99
N ARG A 180 14.57 -3.86 -0.91
CA ARG A 180 14.31 -2.88 0.15
C ARG A 180 13.05 -3.31 0.91
N ILE A 181 13.23 -3.66 2.18
CA ILE A 181 12.13 -4.06 3.07
C ILE A 181 11.83 -2.87 3.98
N LEU A 182 10.54 -2.55 4.07
CA LEU A 182 9.97 -1.52 4.93
C LEU A 182 9.18 -2.23 6.03
N ASP A 183 9.53 -2.00 7.29
CA ASP A 183 8.89 -2.63 8.45
C ASP A 183 8.26 -1.55 9.34
N PHE A 184 6.94 -1.55 9.40
CA PHE A 184 6.10 -0.58 10.10
C PHE A 184 5.65 -1.07 11.49
N ASN A 185 6.28 -2.10 12.04
CA ASN A 185 5.92 -2.62 13.37
C ASN A 185 6.30 -1.62 14.47
N GLN A 186 5.32 -0.83 14.92
CA GLN A 186 5.51 0.26 15.89
C GLN A 186 6.04 -0.23 17.25
N TYR A 187 5.68 -1.44 17.67
CA TYR A 187 6.19 -1.99 18.93
C TYR A 187 7.70 -2.21 18.86
N ALA A 188 8.17 -2.86 17.80
CA ALA A 188 9.58 -3.13 17.60
C ALA A 188 10.39 -1.83 17.39
N ILE A 189 9.82 -0.86 16.68
CA ILE A 189 10.43 0.47 16.47
C ILE A 189 10.58 1.22 17.79
N ARG A 190 9.53 1.30 18.62
CA ARG A 190 9.60 1.96 19.94
C ARG A 190 10.67 1.33 20.81
N LYS A 191 10.71 0.01 20.87
CA LYS A 191 11.73 -0.73 21.62
C LYS A 191 13.14 -0.39 21.13
N ASP A 192 13.37 -0.37 19.82
CA ASP A 192 14.69 -0.04 19.27
C ASP A 192 15.09 1.42 19.56
N LEU A 193 14.15 2.36 19.52
CA LEU A 193 14.41 3.76 19.89
C LEU A 193 14.72 3.93 21.37
N GLU A 194 13.96 3.26 22.26
CA GLU A 194 14.22 3.24 23.71
C GLU A 194 15.60 2.68 24.05
N GLU A 195 16.08 1.71 23.27
CA GLU A 195 17.40 1.11 23.42
C GLU A 195 18.50 1.85 22.65
N GLY A 196 18.20 3.02 22.06
CA GLY A 196 19.16 3.84 21.31
C GLY A 196 19.64 3.24 19.98
N ARG A 197 18.92 2.25 19.44
CA ARG A 197 19.21 1.55 18.18
C ARG A 197 18.49 2.17 16.97
N ALA A 198 18.60 3.49 16.80
CA ALA A 198 18.05 4.17 15.63
C ALA A 198 18.71 3.71 14.31
N ARG A 199 19.96 3.24 14.37
CA ARG A 199 20.69 2.70 13.22
C ARG A 199 21.62 1.57 13.65
N THR A 200 21.59 0.47 12.90
CA THR A 200 22.46 -0.69 13.09
C THR A 200 23.19 -1.04 11.80
N SER A 201 24.01 -2.09 11.81
CA SER A 201 24.60 -2.66 10.59
C SER A 201 23.56 -3.34 9.67
N SER A 202 22.34 -3.57 10.15
CA SER A 202 21.32 -4.35 9.44
C SER A 202 20.10 -3.55 9.03
N TYR A 203 19.80 -2.43 9.71
CA TYR A 203 18.65 -1.59 9.42
C TYR A 203 18.87 -0.15 9.89
N GLU A 204 18.06 0.76 9.38
CA GLU A 204 17.90 2.14 9.87
C GLU A 204 16.44 2.46 10.17
N ILE A 205 16.19 3.33 11.15
CA ILE A 205 14.85 3.86 11.45
C ILE A 205 14.71 5.22 10.75
N VAL A 206 13.78 5.31 9.81
CA VAL A 206 13.41 6.54 9.10
C VAL A 206 12.26 7.23 9.86
N GLY A 207 12.19 8.56 9.81
CA GLY A 207 11.12 9.35 10.46
C GLY A 207 11.38 9.75 11.92
N ALA A 208 12.44 9.26 12.57
CA ALA A 208 12.82 9.70 13.92
C ALA A 208 13.55 11.06 13.92
N GLU A 209 14.43 11.31 12.93
CA GLU A 209 15.20 12.56 12.75
C GLU A 209 15.56 12.87 11.28
N THR A 210 15.06 12.08 10.32
CA THR A 210 15.46 12.13 8.90
C THR A 210 14.26 12.56 8.03
N PRO A 211 14.41 13.52 7.09
CA PRO A 211 13.31 13.93 6.22
C PRO A 211 12.74 12.74 5.43
N ALA A 212 11.42 12.75 5.28
CA ALA A 212 10.58 11.56 5.12
C ALA A 212 10.76 10.78 3.81
N VAL A 213 11.34 11.33 2.74
CA VAL A 213 11.35 10.60 1.45
C VAL A 213 12.68 10.76 0.72
N ARG A 214 13.25 9.65 0.24
CA ARG A 214 14.38 9.62 -0.70
C ARG A 214 13.92 9.14 -2.08
N VAL A 215 14.10 9.97 -3.10
CA VAL A 215 13.94 9.65 -4.54
C VAL A 215 15.32 9.60 -5.17
N ASN A 216 15.74 8.47 -5.76
CA ASN A 216 17.03 8.38 -6.48
C ASN A 216 18.23 8.96 -5.69
N GLY A 217 18.26 8.74 -4.37
CA GLY A 217 19.29 9.27 -3.47
C GLY A 217 19.15 10.75 -3.05
N LYS A 218 18.05 11.44 -3.42
CA LYS A 218 17.75 12.83 -3.03
C LYS A 218 16.52 12.92 -2.15
N PHE A 219 16.57 13.76 -1.13
CA PHE A 219 15.42 14.00 -0.26
C PHE A 219 14.33 14.80 -1.00
N LEU A 220 13.07 14.38 -0.94
CA LEU A 220 11.96 15.31 -1.16
C LEU A 220 11.96 16.28 0.02
N LYS A 221 12.02 17.58 -0.26
CA LYS A 221 11.73 18.58 0.77
C LYS A 221 10.22 18.72 0.88
N ASP A 222 9.74 19.11 2.06
CA ASP A 222 8.37 19.61 2.20
C ASP A 222 8.13 20.70 1.15
N GLY A 223 7.14 20.49 0.28
CA GLY A 223 6.79 21.39 -0.83
C GLY A 223 7.52 21.14 -2.15
N ASP A 224 8.52 20.25 -2.21
CA ASP A 224 9.20 19.85 -3.47
C ASP A 224 8.56 18.61 -4.12
N GLY A 225 7.53 18.03 -3.51
CA GLY A 225 6.69 16.97 -4.07
C GLY A 225 5.23 17.26 -3.77
N TYR A 226 4.35 17.00 -4.73
CA TYR A 226 2.91 17.25 -4.65
C TYR A 226 2.17 16.47 -3.56
N ILE A 227 2.90 15.59 -2.87
CA ILE A 227 2.43 14.81 -1.74
C ILE A 227 3.04 15.43 -0.50
N ASN A 228 2.23 16.14 0.29
CA ASN A 228 2.56 16.46 1.66
C ASN A 228 2.81 15.12 2.38
N SER A 229 4.08 14.76 2.57
CA SER A 229 4.47 13.63 3.41
C SER A 229 4.17 14.01 4.85
N SER A 230 2.90 13.92 5.25
CA SER A 230 2.44 14.17 6.62
C SER A 230 2.81 13.03 7.56
N LEU A 231 3.99 12.46 7.36
CA LEU A 231 4.49 11.35 8.10
C LEU A 231 4.90 11.75 9.51
N LYS A 232 4.21 11.11 10.46
CA LYS A 232 4.51 11.15 11.88
C LYS A 232 4.97 9.81 12.43
N GLN A 233 4.90 8.72 11.67
CA GLN A 233 5.25 7.39 12.18
C GLN A 233 6.60 6.92 11.64
N PRO A 234 7.58 6.66 12.53
CA PRO A 234 8.83 6.08 12.11
C PRO A 234 8.64 4.64 11.60
N TYR A 235 9.57 4.18 10.77
CA TYR A 235 9.60 2.81 10.22
C TYR A 235 11.04 2.33 10.04
N ARG A 236 11.24 1.01 10.02
CA ARG A 236 12.54 0.39 9.78
C ARG A 236 12.73 0.12 8.29
N VAL A 237 13.93 0.41 7.80
CA VAL A 237 14.35 0.11 6.43
C VAL A 237 15.53 -0.84 6.45
N VAL A 238 15.42 -1.90 5.65
CA VAL A 238 16.48 -2.87 5.40
C VAL A 238 16.72 -2.91 3.89
N SER A 239 17.89 -2.48 3.43
CA SER A 239 18.33 -2.69 2.04
C SER A 239 19.35 -3.82 1.98
N ARG A 240 19.13 -4.79 1.09
CA ARG A 240 20.03 -5.94 0.88
C ARG A 240 20.36 -6.11 -0.60
N ASP A 241 21.63 -6.38 -0.86
CA ASP A 241 22.06 -6.79 -2.19
C ASP A 241 21.41 -8.12 -2.57
N LEU A 242 20.86 -8.17 -3.78
CA LEU A 242 20.41 -9.41 -4.37
C LEU A 242 21.62 -10.29 -4.74
N PRO A 243 21.48 -11.63 -4.73
CA PRO A 243 22.52 -12.52 -5.21
C PRO A 243 23.06 -12.10 -6.59
N LYS A 244 24.39 -12.09 -6.75
CA LYS A 244 25.06 -11.59 -7.97
C LYS A 244 24.55 -12.23 -9.26
N SER A 245 24.09 -13.48 -9.19
CA SER A 245 23.56 -14.23 -10.33
C SER A 245 22.23 -13.71 -10.86
N ILE A 246 21.47 -12.94 -10.08
CA ILE A 246 20.09 -12.54 -10.43
C ILE A 246 19.84 -11.04 -10.37
N ARG A 247 20.68 -10.26 -9.67
CA ARG A 247 20.49 -8.82 -9.42
C ARG A 247 20.36 -7.90 -10.65
N GLU A 248 20.68 -8.41 -11.84
CA GLU A 248 20.55 -7.70 -13.12
C GLU A 248 19.27 -8.10 -13.90
N ASN A 249 18.60 -9.18 -13.51
CA ASN A 249 17.45 -9.77 -14.23
C ASN A 249 16.18 -9.89 -13.36
N VAL A 250 16.21 -9.40 -12.11
CA VAL A 250 15.03 -9.37 -11.25
C VAL A 250 14.09 -8.31 -11.78
N THR A 251 12.83 -8.68 -12.01
CA THR A 251 11.79 -7.71 -12.33
C THR A 251 10.91 -7.42 -11.14
N ASP A 252 10.83 -8.37 -10.22
CA ASP A 252 9.76 -8.43 -9.24
C ASP A 252 10.22 -9.11 -7.96
N LEU A 253 9.76 -8.57 -6.83
CA LEU A 253 10.09 -9.00 -5.48
C LEU A 253 8.80 -9.22 -4.69
N MET A 254 8.76 -10.31 -3.94
CA MET A 254 7.64 -10.71 -3.11
C MET A 254 8.15 -10.98 -1.69
N LEU A 255 7.29 -10.71 -0.71
CA LEU A 255 7.56 -10.89 0.70
C LEU A 255 6.67 -12.00 1.27
N THR A 256 7.27 -12.89 2.04
CA THR A 256 6.57 -13.86 2.89
C THR A 256 7.00 -13.64 4.34
N GLU A 257 6.44 -14.41 5.29
CA GLU A 257 6.75 -14.28 6.72
C GLU A 257 8.26 -14.25 7.00
N ASP A 258 8.97 -15.25 6.48
CA ASP A 258 10.39 -15.48 6.77
C ASP A 258 11.29 -15.38 5.54
N SER A 259 10.72 -15.21 4.35
CA SER A 259 11.48 -15.26 3.09
C SER A 259 11.14 -14.15 2.13
N VAL A 260 12.14 -13.77 1.32
CA VAL A 260 11.93 -12.96 0.11
C VAL A 260 11.89 -13.89 -1.08
N VAL A 261 10.79 -13.85 -1.84
CA VAL A 261 10.66 -14.56 -3.10
C VAL A 261 10.94 -13.59 -4.23
N MET A 262 11.67 -14.04 -5.25
CA MET A 262 12.10 -13.20 -6.36
C MET A 262 11.60 -13.81 -7.66
N VAL A 263 11.05 -12.96 -8.53
CA VAL A 263 10.76 -13.36 -9.92
C VAL A 263 11.84 -12.76 -10.79
N VAL A 264 12.67 -13.67 -11.30
CA VAL A 264 13.71 -13.38 -12.27
C VAL A 264 13.07 -13.56 -13.65
N ARG A 265 13.27 -12.61 -14.57
CA ARG A 265 13.08 -12.92 -15.99
C ARG A 265 14.21 -13.84 -16.43
N PRO A 266 13.92 -15.07 -16.80
CA PRO A 266 14.48 -15.54 -18.06
C PRO A 266 13.46 -16.41 -18.79
N SER A 267 13.86 -16.99 -19.91
CA SER A 267 13.20 -18.13 -20.55
C SER A 267 12.79 -19.28 -19.60
N ILE A 268 13.08 -19.26 -18.28
CA ILE A 268 12.63 -20.23 -17.26
C ILE A 268 12.43 -19.55 -15.89
N ARG A 269 11.20 -19.53 -15.36
CA ARG A 269 10.84 -19.08 -14.00
C ARG A 269 11.66 -19.85 -12.94
N THR A 270 12.48 -19.17 -12.14
CA THR A 270 13.20 -19.77 -11.00
C THR A 270 12.73 -19.12 -9.72
N LEU A 271 12.23 -19.92 -8.78
CA LEU A 271 11.84 -19.50 -7.44
C LEU A 271 13.05 -19.66 -6.52
N LEU A 272 13.51 -18.57 -5.89
CA LEU A 272 14.55 -18.61 -4.86
C LEU A 272 13.91 -18.20 -3.54
N LEU A 273 13.95 -19.09 -2.55
CA LEU A 273 13.63 -18.80 -1.15
C LEU A 273 14.95 -18.43 -0.45
N ILE A 274 15.06 -17.21 0.06
CA ILE A 274 16.17 -16.77 0.93
C ILE A 274 15.63 -16.64 2.34
#